data_AF-A0ABD7SRS1-F1
#
_entry.id   AF-A0ABD7SRS1-F1
#
_cell.length_a   1.000
_cell.length_b   1.000
_cell.length_c   1.000
_cell.angle_alpha   90.00
_cell.angle_beta   90.00
_cell.angle_gamma   90.00
#
_symmetry.space_group_name_H-M   'P 1'
#
loop_
_entity.id
_entity.type
_entity.pdbx_description
1 polymer ?
#
loop_
_entity_poly.entity_id
_entity_poly.type
_entity_poly.pdbx_seq_one_letter_code
_entity_poly.pdbx_strand_id
1 'polypeptide(L)' 'MSEIADQEENVGASIRIYNSNVKAHNTGIEVFPNNFVNSKITKKKLVNEFSDSSALNSFEYKPDF' A
#
# COMPACT_ATOMS: atom_id res chain seq x y z
N MET A 1 -22.86 -8.74 -15.18
CA MET A 1 -22.91 -7.85 -14.00
C MET A 1 -22.23 -8.48 -12.78
N SER A 2 -22.49 -9.76 -12.44
CA SER A 2 -21.72 -10.47 -11.39
C SER A 2 -20.21 -10.47 -11.64
N GLU A 3 -19.79 -10.86 -12.84
CA GLU A 3 -18.38 -10.99 -13.19
C GLU A 3 -17.57 -9.69 -13.08
N ILE A 4 -18.20 -8.53 -13.31
CA ILE A 4 -17.55 -7.22 -13.13
C ILE A 4 -17.37 -6.92 -11.64
N ALA A 5 -18.37 -7.23 -10.80
CA ALA A 5 -18.25 -7.06 -9.35
C ALA A 5 -17.18 -7.99 -8.76
N ASP A 6 -17.10 -9.23 -9.24
CA ASP A 6 -16.09 -10.20 -8.82
C ASP A 6 -14.67 -9.75 -9.24
N GLN A 7 -14.53 -9.12 -10.41
CA GLN A 7 -13.26 -8.54 -10.85
C GLN A 7 -12.84 -7.35 -9.99
N GLU A 8 -13.75 -6.43 -9.66
CA GLU A 8 -13.48 -5.29 -8.78
C GLU A 8 -13.07 -5.75 -7.37
N GLU A 9 -13.70 -6.79 -6.82
CA GLU A 9 -13.31 -7.38 -5.54
C GLU A 9 -11.89 -7.96 -5.60
N ASN A 10 -11.58 -8.71 -6.66
CA ASN A 10 -10.26 -9.30 -6.87
C ASN A 10 -9.17 -8.23 -7.05
N VAL A 11 -9.46 -7.12 -7.75
CA VAL A 11 -8.57 -5.97 -7.89
C VAL A 11 -8.34 -5.31 -6.53
N GLY A 12 -9.39 -5.06 -5.76
CA GLY A 12 -9.29 -4.51 -4.41
C GLY A 12 -8.49 -5.40 -3.45
N ALA A 13 -8.68 -6.72 -3.51
CA ALA A 13 -7.87 -7.68 -2.74
C ALA A 13 -6.40 -7.65 -3.15
N SER A 14 -6.13 -7.58 -4.45
CA SER A 14 -4.78 -7.50 -5.00
C SER A 14 -4.06 -6.22 -4.55
N ILE A 15 -4.75 -5.08 -4.54
CA ILE A 15 -4.22 -3.79 -4.05
C ILE A 15 -3.84 -3.89 -2.56
N ARG A 16 -4.69 -4.52 -1.73
CA ARG A 16 -4.39 -4.70 -0.29
C ARG A 16 -3.12 -5.53 -0.08
N ILE A 17 -2.98 -6.63 -0.82
CA ILE A 17 -1.79 -7.49 -0.78
C ILE A 17 -0.55 -6.72 -1.26
N TYR A 18 -0.68 -5.98 -2.35
CA TYR A 18 0.39 -5.13 -2.87
C TYR A 18 0.87 -4.12 -1.83
N ASN A 19 -0.04 -3.35 -1.22
CA ASN A 19 0.32 -2.37 -0.19
C ASN A 19 0.96 -3.02 1.04
N SER A 20 0.47 -4.19 1.46
CA SER A 20 1.09 -4.96 2.54
C SER A 20 2.54 -5.35 2.23
N ASN A 21 2.80 -5.79 1.00
CA ASN A 21 4.15 -6.11 0.53
C ASN A 21 5.05 -4.88 0.42
N VAL A 22 4.52 -3.75 -0.05
CA VAL A 22 5.23 -2.45 -0.08
C VAL A 22 5.66 -2.05 1.33
N LYS A 23 4.74 -2.15 2.30
CA LYS A 23 5.05 -1.87 3.70
C LYS A 23 6.13 -2.79 4.26
N ALA A 24 6.04 -4.09 4.01
CA ALA A 24 7.07 -5.05 4.44
C ALA A 24 8.43 -4.76 3.81
N HIS A 25 8.45 -4.41 2.52
CA HIS A 25 9.66 -4.02 1.79
C HIS A 25 10.31 -2.76 2.38
N ASN A 26 9.54 -1.69 2.53
CA ASN A 26 10.01 -0.42 3.07
C ASN A 26 10.51 -0.59 4.51
N THR A 27 9.74 -1.25 5.36
CA THR A 27 10.13 -1.57 6.75
C THR A 27 11.43 -2.38 6.78
N GLY A 28 11.56 -3.38 5.91
CA GLY A 28 12.76 -4.20 5.80
C GLY A 28 14.01 -3.41 5.41
N ILE A 29 13.85 -2.27 4.72
CA ILE A 29 14.93 -1.37 4.34
C ILE A 29 15.22 -0.32 5.42
N GLU A 30 14.19 0.18 6.11
CA GLU A 30 14.30 1.34 7.01
C GLU A 30 14.63 0.98 8.46
N VAL A 31 14.35 -0.27 8.86
CA VAL A 31 14.61 -0.73 10.23
C VAL A 31 16.07 -1.16 10.40
N PHE A 32 16.67 -0.81 11.55
CA PHE A 32 18.00 -1.25 11.91
C PHE A 32 18.05 -2.78 12.07
N PRO A 33 19.10 -3.48 11.58
CA PRO A 33 20.34 -2.94 11.00
C PRO A 33 20.31 -2.72 9.47
N ASN A 34 19.20 -3.07 8.82
CA ASN A 34 19.11 -3.08 7.37
C ASN A 34 19.21 -1.68 6.78
N ASN A 35 18.77 -0.63 7.49
CA ASN A 35 18.95 0.75 7.02
C ASN A 35 20.40 1.15 6.82
N PHE A 36 21.30 0.69 7.70
CA PHE A 36 22.72 0.96 7.61
C PHE A 36 23.34 0.21 6.42
N VAL A 37 23.00 -1.07 6.28
CA VAL A 37 23.45 -1.91 5.14
C VAL A 37 22.93 -1.35 3.82
N ASN A 38 21.65 -0.94 3.77
CA ASN A 38 21.05 -0.39 2.57
C ASN A 38 21.67 0.97 2.21
N SER A 39 21.94 1.83 3.18
CA SER A 39 22.60 3.13 2.95
C SER A 39 24.01 2.97 2.35
N LYS A 40 24.77 1.96 2.80
CA LYS A 40 26.17 1.77 2.41
C LYS A 40 26.37 0.85 1.20
N ILE A 41 25.54 -0.18 1.04
CA ILE A 41 25.76 -1.25 0.05
C ILE A 41 24.64 -1.28 -0.98
N THR A 42 23.40 -1.55 -0.58
CA THR A 42 22.36 -1.98 -1.52
C THR A 42 21.62 -0.83 -2.20
N LYS A 43 21.50 0.34 -1.56
CA LYS A 43 20.85 1.56 -2.05
C LYS A 43 19.46 1.34 -2.65
N LYS A 44 18.70 0.41 -2.09
CA LYS A 44 17.29 0.17 -2.48
C LYS A 44 16.47 1.40 -2.13
N LYS A 45 15.53 1.74 -3.01
CA LYS A 45 14.61 2.86 -2.86
C LYS A 45 13.30 2.37 -2.25
N LEU A 46 12.65 3.25 -1.51
CA LEU A 46 11.29 3.02 -1.01
C LEU A 46 10.31 2.96 -2.17
N VAL A 47 9.30 2.12 -2.01
CA VAL A 47 8.20 1.98 -2.96
C VAL A 47 6.98 2.70 -2.40
N ASN A 48 6.27 3.45 -3.24
CA ASN A 48 5.04 4.11 -2.84
C ASN A 48 3.88 3.11 -2.83
N GLU A 49 3.06 3.18 -1.79
CA GLU A 49 1.81 2.45 -1.73
C GLU A 49 0.83 2.96 -2.79
N PHE A 50 -0.07 2.09 -3.23
CA PHE A 50 -1.17 2.48 -4.10
C PHE A 50 -2.30 3.09 -3.25
N SER A 51 -2.70 4.32 -3.57
CA SER A 51 -3.88 4.96 -2.96
C SER A 51 -4.86 5.36 -4.06
N ASP A 52 -6.12 4.93 -3.94
CA ASP A 52 -7.19 5.41 -4.80
C ASP A 52 -7.94 6.56 -4.11
N SER A 53 -7.70 7.78 -4.60
CA SER A 53 -8.36 9.01 -4.15
C SER A 53 -9.89 8.94 -4.30
N SER A 54 -10.37 8.17 -5.26
CA SER A 54 -11.80 8.04 -5.62
C SER A 54 -12.56 7.24 -4.55
N ALA A 55 -11.96 6.16 -4.06
CA ALA A 55 -12.54 5.32 -3.01
C ALA A 55 -12.48 5.98 -1.61
N LEU A 56 -11.41 6.75 -1.34
CA LEU A 56 -11.23 7.48 -0.08
C LEU A 56 -12.24 8.63 0.09
N ASN A 57 -12.57 9.35 -0.98
CA ASN A 57 -13.53 10.45 -0.96
C ASN A 57 -15.00 9.99 -0.79
N SER A 58 -15.30 8.70 -0.94
CA SER A 58 -16.67 8.19 -0.74
C SER A 58 -17.04 8.00 0.73
N PHE A 59 -16.07 8.17 1.66
CA PHE A 59 -16.26 8.14 3.10
C PHE A 59 -16.10 9.53 3.71
N GLU A 60 -16.90 10.50 3.27
CA GLU A 60 -16.99 11.79 3.94
C GLU A 60 -17.80 11.61 5.24
N TYR A 61 -17.12 11.22 6.33
CA TYR A 61 -17.72 11.18 7.66
C TYR A 61 -17.96 12.61 8.15
N LYS A 62 -19.23 13.03 8.19
CA LYS A 62 -19.66 14.23 8.91
C LYS A 62 -20.10 13.82 10.32
N PRO A 63 -19.37 14.23 11.38
CA PRO A 63 -19.90 14.11 12.74
C PRO A 63 -21.08 15.07 12.92
N ASP A 64 -22.18 14.55 13.47
CA ASP A 64 -23.34 15.37 13.85
C ASP A 64 -22.92 16.35 14.97
N PHE A 65 -22.97 17.66 14.67
CA PHE A 65 -22.94 18.74 15.64
C PHE A 65 -24.19 19.61 15.49
#